data_AF-G2SYT3-F1
#
_entry.id   AF-G2SYT3-F1
#
_cell.length_a   1.000
_cell.length_b   1.000
_cell.length_c   1.000
_cell.angle_alpha   90.00
_cell.angle_beta   90.00
_cell.angle_gamma   90.00
#
_symmetry.space_group_name_H-M   'P 1'
#
loop_
_entity.id
_entity.type
_entity.pdbx_description
1 polymer ?
#
loop_
_entity_poly.entity_id
_entity_poly.type
_entity_poly.pdbx_seq_one_letter_code
_entity_poly.pdbx_strand_id
1 'polypeptide(L)'
;MNKLKIAVLDNGVDEKLLASCGLPDIIQQNKGNISDEEDLFLHGTNCAMIIGLNCADAELYSYKLLDNTGKGNVDDLKSAFDWCLMNNIRLVNLSFGTTHEYSRWFYISRPVIWKSLFRSAFVHTES
;
A
#
# COMPACT_ATOMS: atom_id res chain seq x y z
N MET A 1 -9.54 -8.17 19.43
CA MET A 1 -8.57 -8.66 18.42
C MET A 1 -8.12 -7.48 17.59
N ASN A 2 -6.86 -7.41 17.18
CA ASN A 2 -6.41 -6.36 16.28
C ASN A 2 -6.93 -6.67 14.86
N LYS A 3 -7.54 -5.68 14.19
CA LYS A 3 -7.98 -5.82 12.80
C LYS A 3 -6.77 -6.06 11.89
N LEU A 4 -6.95 -6.85 10.83
CA LEU A 4 -5.93 -7.04 9.82
C LEU A 4 -5.72 -5.72 9.07
N LYS A 5 -4.49 -5.21 9.04
CA LYS A 5 -4.15 -3.99 8.31
C LYS A 5 -3.57 -4.32 6.93
N ILE A 6 -4.15 -3.75 5.89
CA ILE A 6 -3.73 -3.98 4.50
C ILE A 6 -3.47 -2.65 3.82
N ALA A 7 -2.28 -2.47 3.25
CA ALA A 7 -1.97 -1.31 2.42
C ALA A 7 -2.07 -1.62 0.93
N VAL A 8 -2.71 -0.75 0.18
CA VAL A 8 -2.64 -0.67 -1.28
C VAL A 8 -1.61 0.40 -1.62
N LEU A 9 -0.46 0.00 -2.14
CA LEU A 9 0.51 0.96 -2.71
C LEU A 9 0.23 1.01 -4.20
N ASP A 10 -0.27 2.13 -4.70
CA ASP A 10 -0.71 2.25 -6.09
C ASP A 10 -0.79 3.74 -6.50
N ASN A 11 -1.63 4.10 -7.47
CA ASN A 11 -1.77 5.48 -7.94
C ASN A 11 -2.75 6.35 -7.13
N GLY A 12 -3.33 5.80 -6.06
CA GLY A 12 -4.32 6.46 -5.19
C GLY A 12 -5.64 5.70 -5.14
N VAL A 13 -6.54 6.12 -4.23
CA VAL A 13 -7.85 5.51 -4.06
C VAL A 13 -8.92 6.59 -3.95
N ASP A 14 -10.02 6.40 -4.66
CA ASP A 14 -11.22 7.23 -4.52
C ASP A 14 -12.08 6.71 -3.36
N GLU A 15 -12.00 7.39 -2.23
CA GLU A 15 -12.77 7.08 -1.02
C GLU A 15 -14.29 7.22 -1.23
N LYS A 16 -14.72 8.16 -2.08
CA LYS A 16 -16.15 8.40 -2.33
C LYS A 16 -16.73 7.24 -3.11
N LEU A 17 -15.98 6.73 -4.09
CA LEU A 17 -16.39 5.55 -4.84
C LEU A 17 -16.46 4.31 -3.95
N LEU A 18 -15.47 4.08 -3.07
CA LEU A 18 -15.51 2.98 -2.11
C LEU A 18 -16.72 3.07 -1.17
N ALA A 19 -16.97 4.25 -0.61
CA ALA A 19 -18.12 4.48 0.27
C ALA A 19 -19.46 4.23 -0.44
N SER A 20 -19.56 4.59 -1.73
CA SER A 20 -20.75 4.32 -2.55
C SER A 20 -21.02 2.81 -2.75
N CYS A 21 -19.97 1.99 -2.65
CA CYS A 21 -20.06 0.54 -2.68
C CYS A 21 -20.30 -0.10 -1.30
N GLY A 22 -20.48 0.70 -0.24
CA GLY A 22 -20.66 0.21 1.13
C GLY A 22 -19.41 -0.39 1.77
N LEU A 23 -18.23 -0.04 1.26
CA LEU A 23 -16.95 -0.51 1.78
C LEU A 23 -16.44 0.38 2.93
N PRO A 24 -15.60 -0.16 3.84
CA PRO A 24 -15.07 0.60 4.97
C PRO A 24 -14.17 1.76 4.51
N ASP A 25 -14.08 2.77 5.38
CA ASP A 25 -13.20 3.91 5.18
C ASP A 25 -11.74 3.48 4.99
N ILE A 26 -11.03 4.22 4.13
CA ILE A 26 -9.63 3.98 3.81
C ILE A 26 -8.75 5.12 4.33
N ILE A 27 -7.63 4.78 4.98
CA ILE A 27 -6.67 5.78 5.47
C ILE A 27 -5.69 6.11 4.35
N GLN A 28 -5.71 7.35 3.85
CA GLN A 28 -4.90 7.77 2.71
C GLN A 28 -3.59 8.47 3.12
N GLN A 29 -2.49 8.07 2.48
CA GLN A 29 -1.21 8.74 2.49
C GLN A 29 -0.86 9.19 1.08
N ASN A 30 -1.17 10.45 0.77
CA ASN A 30 -0.86 11.06 -0.51
C ASN A 30 0.48 11.80 -0.44
N LYS A 31 1.44 11.40 -1.28
CA LYS A 31 2.70 12.14 -1.46
C LYS A 31 2.47 13.20 -2.55
N GLY A 32 2.29 14.46 -2.14
CA GLY A 32 2.11 15.60 -3.05
C GLY A 32 0.66 16.11 -3.14
N ASN A 33 0.49 17.29 -3.74
CA ASN A 33 -0.83 17.88 -3.96
C ASN A 33 -1.66 16.94 -4.84
N ILE A 34 -2.89 16.68 -4.41
CA ILE A 34 -3.92 16.04 -5.21
C ILE A 34 -4.17 17.01 -6.37
N SER A 35 -3.56 16.78 -7.53
CA SER A 35 -4.04 17.43 -8.74
C SER A 35 -5.43 16.86 -8.99
N ASP A 36 -6.42 17.76 -9.08
CA ASP A 36 -7.81 17.47 -9.46
C ASP A 36 -7.89 17.04 -10.94
N GLU A 37 -7.05 16.10 -11.36
CA GLU A 37 -7.08 15.55 -12.70
C GLU A 37 -8.08 14.40 -12.73
N GLU A 38 -9.20 14.65 -13.40
CA GLU A 38 -10.35 13.77 -13.59
C GLU A 38 -10.01 12.43 -14.28
N ASP A 39 -8.80 12.26 -14.81
CA ASP A 39 -8.27 10.99 -15.32
C ASP A 39 -7.56 10.20 -14.20
N LEU A 40 -8.28 9.96 -13.11
CA LEU A 40 -7.85 8.97 -12.12
C LEU A 40 -7.88 7.61 -12.80
N PHE A 41 -6.71 7.10 -13.15
CA PHE A 41 -6.50 5.68 -13.38
C PHE A 41 -7.06 4.93 -12.16
N LEU A 42 -8.27 4.37 -12.22
CA LEU A 42 -8.96 3.82 -11.03
C LEU A 42 -8.36 2.50 -10.51
N HIS A 43 -7.10 2.22 -10.84
CA HIS A 43 -6.43 0.96 -10.57
C HIS A 43 -6.26 0.71 -9.07
N GLY A 44 -5.77 1.69 -8.31
CA GLY A 44 -5.71 1.60 -6.85
C GLY A 44 -7.10 1.44 -6.22
N THR A 45 -8.11 2.17 -6.71
CA THR A 45 -9.50 2.03 -6.24
C THR A 45 -10.05 0.62 -6.48
N ASN A 46 -9.82 0.04 -7.66
CA ASN A 46 -10.24 -1.32 -7.98
C ASN A 46 -9.55 -2.35 -7.07
N CYS A 47 -8.25 -2.18 -6.79
CA CYS A 47 -7.54 -3.04 -5.85
C CYS A 47 -8.14 -2.95 -4.44
N ALA A 48 -8.39 -1.74 -3.94
CA ALA A 48 -9.01 -1.52 -2.64
C ALA A 48 -10.42 -2.12 -2.56
N MET A 49 -11.20 -2.01 -3.65
CA MET A 49 -12.54 -2.59 -3.74
C MET A 49 -12.52 -4.11 -3.67
N ILE A 50 -11.63 -4.77 -4.44
CA ILE A 50 -11.46 -6.22 -4.41
C ILE A 50 -11.12 -6.69 -2.99
N ILE A 51 -10.18 -6.01 -2.32
CA ILE A 51 -9.79 -6.36 -0.95
C ILE A 51 -10.97 -6.14 0.02
N GLY A 52 -11.62 -4.98 -0.02
CA GLY A 52 -12.73 -4.65 0.86
C GLY A 52 -13.91 -5.62 0.73
N LEU A 53 -14.22 -6.07 -0.48
CA LEU A 53 -15.29 -7.06 -0.73
C LEU A 53 -14.96 -8.45 -0.19
N ASN A 54 -13.67 -8.84 -0.18
CA ASN A 54 -13.23 -10.17 0.27
C ASN A 54 -12.78 -10.19 1.74
N CYS A 55 -12.51 -9.03 2.34
CA CYS A 55 -11.94 -8.88 3.67
C CYS A 55 -12.59 -7.71 4.42
N ALA A 56 -13.91 -7.78 4.65
CA ALA A 56 -14.70 -6.68 5.19
C ALA A 56 -14.27 -6.17 6.58
N ASP A 57 -13.57 -6.98 7.39
CA ASP A 57 -13.06 -6.57 8.71
C ASP A 57 -11.59 -6.07 8.67
N ALA A 58 -11.00 -5.95 7.48
CA ALA A 58 -9.68 -5.37 7.31
C ALA A 58 -9.73 -3.83 7.44
N GLU A 59 -8.68 -3.27 8.03
CA GLU A 59 -8.42 -1.84 8.01
C GLU A 59 -7.58 -1.53 6.77
N LEU A 60 -8.14 -0.75 5.85
CA LEU A 60 -7.50 -0.44 4.57
C LEU A 60 -6.70 0.85 4.65
N TYR A 61 -5.55 0.82 4.00
CA TYR A 61 -4.64 1.94 3.87
C TYR A 61 -4.31 2.13 2.39
N SER A 62 -4.19 3.37 1.94
CA SER A 62 -3.75 3.73 0.58
C SER A 62 -2.47 4.55 0.68
N TYR A 63 -1.46 4.21 -0.13
CA TYR A 63 -0.26 5.02 -0.29
C TYR A 63 -0.06 5.30 -1.78
N LYS A 64 -0.13 6.57 -2.17
CA LYS A 64 0.11 6.96 -3.57
C LYS A 64 1.60 6.90 -3.88
N LEU A 65 1.99 5.89 -4.67
CA LEU A 65 3.34 5.62 -5.17
C LEU A 65 3.46 5.86 -6.67
N LEU A 66 2.36 5.66 -7.41
CA LEU A 66 2.31 5.82 -8.85
C LEU A 66 1.62 7.13 -9.24
N ASP A 67 2.01 7.68 -10.38
CA ASP A 67 1.30 8.77 -11.05
C ASP A 67 0.04 8.26 -11.78
N ASN A 68 -0.72 9.18 -12.37
CA ASN A 68 -1.97 8.87 -13.09
C ASN A 68 -1.73 8.04 -14.37
N THR A 69 -0.47 7.85 -14.79
CA THR A 69 -0.09 6.98 -15.93
C THR A 69 0.38 5.59 -15.48
N GLY A 70 0.32 5.30 -14.18
CA GLY A 70 0.77 4.03 -13.60
C GLY A 70 2.28 3.91 -13.45
N LYS A 71 3.02 5.02 -13.53
CA LYS A 71 4.48 5.05 -13.40
C LYS A 71 4.89 5.59 -12.04
N GLY A 72 6.01 5.12 -11.50
CA GLY A 72 6.54 5.58 -10.23
C GLY A 72 8.05 5.38 -10.16
N ASN A 73 8.67 5.96 -9.13
CA ASN A 73 10.09 5.78 -8.88
C ASN A 73 10.32 4.65 -7.87
N VAL A 74 11.23 3.73 -8.20
CA VAL A 74 11.62 2.64 -7.29
C VAL A 74 12.19 3.15 -5.96
N ASP A 75 12.82 4.33 -5.96
CA ASP A 75 13.38 4.93 -4.75
C ASP A 75 12.29 5.35 -3.75
N ASP A 76 11.06 5.62 -4.23
CA ASP A 76 9.91 5.94 -3.38
C ASP A 76 9.32 4.71 -2.69
N LEU A 77 9.57 3.51 -3.24
CA LEU A 77 9.08 2.25 -2.67
C LEU A 77 9.64 2.00 -1.27
N LYS A 78 10.89 2.40 -1.02
CA LYS A 78 11.49 2.32 0.33
C LYS A 78 10.69 3.13 1.34
N SER A 79 10.30 4.35 0.99
CA SER A 79 9.55 5.25 1.87
C SER A 79 8.14 4.72 2.13
N ALA A 80 7.49 4.14 1.11
CA ALA A 80 6.19 3.49 1.26
C ALA A 80 6.26 2.29 2.22
N PHE A 81 7.29 1.46 2.07
CA PHE A 81 7.52 0.33 2.96
C PHE A 81 7.86 0.74 4.41
N ASP A 82 8.72 1.75 4.60
CA ASP A 82 9.01 2.28 5.92
C ASP A 82 7.74 2.84 6.59
N TRP A 83 6.88 3.50 5.82
CA TRP A 83 5.56 3.96 6.29
C TRP A 83 4.66 2.78 6.70
N CYS A 84 4.60 1.71 5.91
CA CYS A 84 3.86 0.49 6.29
C CYS A 84 4.37 -0.08 7.61
N LEU A 85 5.70 -0.19 7.77
CA LEU A 85 6.32 -0.69 9.00
C LEU A 85 6.01 0.18 10.22
N MET A 86 6.06 1.51 10.08
CA MET A 86 5.72 2.47 11.14
C MET A 86 4.25 2.37 11.57
N ASN A 87 3.35 2.07 10.63
CA ASN A 87 1.91 1.90 10.89
C ASN A 87 1.52 0.46 11.30
N ASN A 88 2.50 -0.42 11.51
CA ASN A 88 2.32 -1.85 11.80
C ASN A 88 1.49 -2.59 10.73
N ILE A 89 1.60 -2.16 9.47
CA ILE A 89 0.98 -2.81 8.32
C ILE A 89 1.92 -3.92 7.83
N ARG A 90 1.41 -5.16 7.78
CA ARG A 90 2.21 -6.36 7.47
C ARG A 90 1.81 -7.05 6.17
N LEU A 91 0.63 -6.73 5.64
CA LEU A 91 0.15 -7.19 4.34
C LEU A 91 0.04 -5.98 3.40
N VAL A 92 0.69 -6.09 2.24
CA VAL A 92 0.80 -4.99 1.28
C VAL A 92 0.46 -5.52 -0.10
N ASN A 93 -0.46 -4.85 -0.79
CA ASN A 93 -0.81 -5.09 -2.18
C ASN A 93 0.08 -4.25 -3.10
N LEU A 94 0.69 -4.91 -4.08
CA LEU A 94 1.57 -4.32 -5.11
C LEU A 94 1.14 -4.83 -6.48
N SER A 95 0.13 -4.20 -7.07
CA SER A 95 -0.43 -4.60 -8.37
C SER A 95 0.34 -3.97 -9.56
N PHE A 96 1.66 -3.84 -9.44
CA PHE A 96 2.52 -3.27 -10.48
C PHE A 96 3.90 -3.95 -10.47
N GLY A 97 4.70 -3.72 -11.52
CA GLY A 97 6.02 -4.31 -11.67
C GLY A 97 6.95 -3.47 -12.53
N THR A 98 8.18 -3.95 -12.73
CA THR A 98 9.18 -3.32 -13.59
C THR A 98 9.70 -4.33 -14.61
N THR A 99 10.03 -3.85 -15.80
CA THR A 99 10.70 -4.63 -16.86
C THR A 99 12.22 -4.41 -16.90
N HIS A 100 12.76 -3.47 -16.11
CA HIS A 100 14.18 -3.15 -16.05
C HIS A 100 14.91 -3.99 -14.99
N GLU A 101 16.20 -4.28 -15.23
CA GLU A 101 17.00 -5.25 -14.49
C GLU A 101 16.96 -5.13 -12.94
N TYR A 102 16.85 -6.30 -12.33
CA TYR A 102 16.50 -6.62 -10.93
C TYR A 102 17.31 -5.95 -9.81
N SER A 103 18.47 -5.37 -10.11
CA SER A 103 19.45 -5.01 -9.09
C SER A 103 18.88 -4.01 -8.08
N ARG A 104 18.34 -2.87 -8.53
CA ARG A 104 17.87 -1.82 -7.60
C ARG A 104 16.63 -2.21 -6.79
N TRP A 105 15.64 -2.90 -7.39
CA TRP A 105 14.43 -3.34 -6.66
C TRP A 105 14.77 -4.36 -5.57
N PHE A 106 15.67 -5.30 -5.87
CA PHE A 106 16.17 -6.27 -4.91
C PHE A 106 16.94 -5.60 -3.76
N TYR A 107 17.79 -4.60 -4.04
CA TYR A 107 18.49 -3.85 -3.00
C TYR A 107 17.56 -3.06 -2.08
N ILE A 108 16.47 -2.50 -2.59
CA ILE A 108 15.53 -1.68 -1.80
C ILE A 108 14.59 -2.55 -0.97
N SER A 109 14.07 -3.63 -1.53
CA SER A 109 13.10 -4.51 -0.86
C SER A 109 13.75 -5.38 0.21
N ARG A 110 15.00 -5.84 0.02
CA ARG A 110 15.66 -6.77 0.95
C ARG A 110 15.77 -6.26 2.40
N PRO A 111 16.25 -5.03 2.67
CA PRO A 111 16.35 -4.53 4.04
C PRO A 111 14.98 -4.43 4.72
N VAL A 112 13.93 -4.08 3.97
CA VAL A 112 12.56 -3.98 4.49
C VAL A 112 11.99 -5.36 4.78
N ILE A 113 12.07 -6.29 3.82
CA ILE A 113 11.59 -7.67 3.99
C ILE A 113 12.31 -8.31 5.18
N TRP A 114 13.62 -8.10 5.29
CA TRP A 114 14.41 -8.54 6.43
C TRP A 114 13.92 -7.92 7.74
N LYS A 115 13.79 -6.59 7.82
CA LYS A 115 13.23 -5.94 9.02
C LYS A 115 11.85 -6.47 9.41
N SER A 116 10.96 -6.72 8.44
CA SER A 116 9.63 -7.30 8.69
C SER A 116 9.72 -8.72 9.26
N LEU A 117 10.54 -9.59 8.66
CA LEU A 117 10.73 -10.97 9.13
C LEU A 117 11.31 -11.03 10.55
N PHE A 118 12.31 -10.20 10.87
CA PHE A 118 12.94 -10.20 12.19
C PHE A 118 12.09 -9.53 13.26
N ARG A 119 11.27 -8.52 12.93
CA ARG A 119 10.34 -7.93 13.91
C ARG A 119 9.26 -8.93 14.34
N SER A 120 8.89 -9.90 13.50
CA SER A 120 8.04 -11.02 13.90
C SER A 120 8.74 -12.05 14.79
N ALA A 121 10.07 -12.19 14.69
CA ALA A 121 10.83 -13.17 15.48
C ALA A 121 11.07 -12.72 16.93
N PHE A 122 11.13 -11.41 17.20
CA PHE A 122 11.42 -10.87 18.54
C PHE A 122 10.18 -10.48 19.38
N VAL A 123 8.97 -10.55 18.82
CA VAL A 123 7.73 -10.24 19.58
C VAL A 123 7.23 -11.44 20.42
N HIS A 124 7.88 -12.61 20.32
CA HIS A 124 7.54 -13.80 21.10
C HIS A 124 8.40 -14.05 22.36
N THR A 125 9.20 -13.08 22.80
CA THR A 125 10.05 -13.26 23.99
C THR A 125 10.02 -12.09 24.95
N GLU A 126 8.84 -11.57 25.31
CA GLU A 126 8.67 -10.89 26.60
C GLU A 126 7.28 -11.24 27.16
N SER A 127 7.27 -12.16 28.11
CA SER A 127 6.18 -12.49 29.04
C SER A 127 6.74 -12.54 30.44
#